data_AF-A0A1H8A8W2-F1
#
_entry.id   AF-A0A1H8A8W2-F1
#
_cell.length_a   1.000
_cell.length_b   1.000
_cell.length_c   1.000
_cell.angle_alpha   90.00
_cell.angle_beta   90.00
_cell.angle_gamma   90.00
#
_symmetry.space_group_name_H-M   'P 1'
#
loop_
_entity.id
_entity.type
_entity.pdbx_description
1 polymer ?
#
loop_
_entity_poly.entity_id
_entity_poly.type
_entity_poly.pdbx_seq_one_letter_code
_entity_poly.pdbx_strand_id
1 'polypeptide(L)'
;MFSAFSSIDYYSMRASTPADAAANRLDGIGHVLSDLDLSAIQTQGDMTRALWTLDAAAKCIRAVLAEFRLQPATDQLVRKSRALIDLIEQARGEVLNYRGTVLT
;
A
#
# COMPACT_ATOMS: atom_id res chain seq x y z
N MET A 1 -4.78 -14.02 1.30
CA MET A 1 -3.61 -13.63 0.46
C MET A 1 -4.05 -12.88 -0.80
N PHE A 2 -3.70 -11.60 -0.94
CA PHE A 2 -4.07 -10.76 -2.08
C PHE A 2 -3.14 -10.95 -3.28
N SER A 3 -3.69 -11.32 -4.44
CA SER A 3 -2.94 -11.38 -5.71
C SER A 3 -2.76 -10.01 -6.38
N ALA A 4 -3.37 -8.95 -5.86
CA ALA A 4 -3.32 -7.62 -6.47
C ALA A 4 -1.93 -6.94 -6.34
N PHE A 5 -1.13 -7.36 -5.36
CA PHE A 5 0.17 -6.78 -5.07
C PHE A 5 1.35 -7.68 -5.45
N SER A 6 1.09 -8.89 -5.96
CA SER A 6 2.13 -9.88 -6.28
C SER A 6 2.95 -9.57 -7.54
N SER A 7 2.60 -8.51 -8.28
CA SER A 7 3.32 -8.08 -9.50
C SER A 7 4.46 -7.09 -9.22
N ILE A 8 4.82 -6.87 -7.95
CA ILE A 8 5.89 -5.96 -7.58
C ILE A 8 7.22 -6.75 -7.59
N ASP A 9 7.87 -6.79 -8.76
CA ASP A 9 9.17 -7.42 -8.94
C ASP A 9 10.25 -6.74 -8.10
N TYR A 10 10.74 -7.49 -7.11
CA TYR A 10 11.83 -7.12 -6.22
C TYR A 10 13.18 -7.37 -6.91
N TYR A 11 13.59 -6.49 -7.81
CA TYR A 11 14.96 -6.53 -8.33
C TYR A 11 15.70 -5.22 -8.08
N SER A 12 16.62 -5.33 -7.11
CA SER A 12 17.86 -4.56 -6.89
C SER A 12 17.76 -3.05 -6.99
N MET A 13 18.14 -2.29 -5.95
CA MET A 13 18.60 -0.91 -6.19
C MET A 13 19.43 -0.35 -5.04
N ARG A 14 20.74 -0.23 -5.28
CA ARG A 14 21.54 0.87 -4.75
C ARG A 14 20.94 2.15 -5.33
N ALA A 15 20.11 2.85 -4.55
CA ALA A 15 19.41 4.04 -5.01
C ALA A 15 20.43 5.09 -5.52
N SER A 16 20.30 5.47 -6.79
CA SER A 16 21.22 6.41 -7.44
C SER A 16 20.67 7.84 -7.42
N THR A 17 19.35 7.99 -7.25
CA THR A 17 18.65 9.27 -7.11
C THR A 17 17.63 9.24 -5.96
N PRO A 18 17.18 10.42 -5.45
CA PRO A 18 16.07 10.48 -4.49
C PRO A 18 14.78 9.81 -4.99
N ALA A 19 14.53 9.85 -6.30
CA ALA A 19 13.38 9.19 -6.91
C ALA A 19 13.51 7.65 -6.85
N ASP A 20 14.71 7.10 -7.05
CA ASP A 20 14.96 5.66 -6.91
C ASP A 20 14.79 5.20 -5.45
N ALA A 21 15.27 6.00 -4.50
CA ALA A 21 15.07 5.74 -3.08
C ALA A 21 13.58 5.75 -2.71
N ALA A 22 12.82 6.69 -3.27
CA ALA A 22 11.37 6.74 -3.09
C ALA A 22 10.68 5.53 -3.75
N ALA A 23 11.11 5.11 -4.94
CA ALA A 23 10.57 3.92 -5.62
C ALA A 23 10.78 2.66 -4.77
N ASN A 24 11.98 2.47 -4.22
CA ASN A 24 12.30 1.36 -3.31
C ASN A 24 11.44 1.38 -2.04
N ARG A 25 11.16 2.56 -1.48
CA ARG A 25 10.25 2.70 -0.33
C ARG A 25 8.83 2.26 -0.69
N LEU A 26 8.34 2.62 -1.88
CA LEU A 26 7.03 2.17 -2.36
C LEU A 26 7.00 0.66 -2.58
N ASP A 27 8.09 0.05 -3.05
CA ASP A 27 8.20 -1.41 -3.17
C ASP A 27 8.11 -2.10 -1.81
N GLY A 28 8.87 -1.61 -0.83
CA GLY A 28 8.82 -2.14 0.53
C GLY A 28 7.44 -2.02 1.16
N ILE A 29 6.74 -0.89 0.96
CA ILE A 29 5.36 -0.72 1.43
C ILE A 29 4.43 -1.72 0.71
N GLY A 30 4.53 -1.84 -0.61
CA GLY A 30 3.73 -2.79 -1.39
C GLY A 30 3.91 -4.24 -0.91
N HIS A 31 5.14 -4.64 -0.60
CA HIS A 31 5.44 -5.97 -0.08
C HIS A 31 4.83 -6.22 1.31
N VAL A 32 4.98 -5.28 2.23
CA VAL A 32 4.36 -5.39 3.57
C VAL A 32 2.83 -5.47 3.45
N LEU A 33 2.24 -4.74 2.50
CA LEU A 33 0.80 -4.81 2.25
C LEU A 33 0.36 -6.12 1.59
N SER A 34 1.19 -6.76 0.77
CA SER A 34 0.88 -8.07 0.17
C SER A 34 0.79 -9.19 1.22
N ASP A 35 1.52 -9.03 2.33
CA ASP A 35 1.54 -9.97 3.45
C ASP A 35 0.36 -9.78 4.42
N LEU A 36 -0.45 -8.72 4.24
CA LEU A 36 -1.67 -8.55 5.03
C LEU A 36 -2.68 -9.64 4.66
N ASP A 37 -2.82 -10.61 5.56
CA ASP A 37 -3.80 -11.68 5.40
C ASP A 37 -5.13 -11.33 6.08
N LEU A 38 -6.13 -10.95 5.28
CA LEU A 38 -7.45 -10.60 5.82
C LEU A 38 -8.19 -11.79 6.43
N SER A 39 -7.88 -13.03 6.03
CA SER A 39 -8.43 -14.23 6.68
C SER A 39 -7.98 -14.39 8.13
N ALA A 40 -6.89 -13.73 8.53
CA ALA A 40 -6.46 -13.69 9.92
C ALA A 40 -7.24 -12.70 10.79
N ILE A 41 -8.15 -11.89 10.22
CA ILE A 41 -8.98 -10.95 10.97
C ILE A 41 -10.13 -11.71 11.64
N GLN A 42 -10.02 -11.92 12.96
CA GLN A 42 -11.02 -12.65 13.75
C GLN A 42 -11.73 -11.74 14.77
N THR A 43 -11.07 -10.66 15.19
CA THR A 43 -11.59 -9.76 16.21
C THR A 43 -11.71 -8.32 15.71
N GLN A 44 -12.51 -7.51 16.43
CA GLN A 44 -12.57 -6.06 16.21
C GLN A 44 -11.19 -5.39 16.42
N GLY A 45 -10.35 -5.96 17.30
CA GLY A 45 -8.98 -5.52 17.50
C GLY A 45 -8.12 -5.76 16.26
N ASP A 46 -8.22 -6.93 15.63
CA ASP A 46 -7.51 -7.26 14.38
C ASP A 46 -7.94 -6.34 13.25
N MET A 47 -9.25 -6.11 13.13
CA MET A 47 -9.80 -5.18 12.14
C MET A 47 -9.29 -3.76 12.34
N THR A 48 -9.31 -3.26 13.58
CA THR A 48 -8.82 -1.91 13.90
C THR A 48 -7.33 -1.78 13.56
N ARG A 49 -6.53 -2.80 13.89
CA ARG A 49 -5.10 -2.85 13.54
C ARG A 49 -4.89 -2.86 12.03
N ALA A 50 -5.61 -3.69 11.28
CA ALA A 50 -5.53 -3.74 9.83
C ALA A 50 -5.86 -2.38 9.19
N LEU A 51 -6.95 -1.74 9.63
CA LEU A 51 -7.35 -0.42 9.14
C LEU A 51 -6.32 0.66 9.46
N TRP A 52 -5.71 0.63 10.66
CA TRP A 52 -4.63 1.56 11.01
C TRP A 52 -3.38 1.35 10.17
N THR A 53 -3.00 0.10 9.90
CA THR A 53 -1.87 -0.20 9.01
C THR A 53 -2.11 0.33 7.60
N LEU A 54 -3.31 0.10 7.05
CA LEU A 54 -3.69 0.61 5.73
C LEU A 54 -3.67 2.14 5.67
N ASP A 55 -4.22 2.82 6.68
CA ASP A 55 -4.21 4.29 6.75
C ASP A 55 -2.80 4.87 6.88
N ALA A 56 -1.93 4.25 7.70
CA ALA A 56 -0.54 4.64 7.83
C ALA A 56 0.22 4.48 6.51
N ALA A 57 0.05 3.37 5.81
CA ALA A 57 0.65 3.14 4.50
C ALA A 57 0.18 4.19 3.47
N ALA A 58 -1.14 4.46 3.42
CA ALA A 58 -1.68 5.47 2.51
C ALA A 58 -1.12 6.87 2.77
N LYS A 59 -0.96 7.26 4.04
CA LYS A 59 -0.32 8.53 4.43
C LYS A 59 1.13 8.59 3.97
N CYS A 60 1.90 7.53 4.17
CA CYS A 60 3.29 7.45 3.71
C CYS A 60 3.41 7.59 2.19
N ILE A 61 2.55 6.89 1.44
CA ILE A 61 2.55 6.96 -0.03
C ILE A 61 2.11 8.35 -0.52
N ARG A 62 1.10 8.96 0.11
CA ARG A 62 0.66 10.33 -0.22
C ARG A 62 1.76 11.36 0.02
N ALA A 63 2.57 11.20 1.05
CA ALA A 63 3.74 12.06 1.29
C ALA A 63 4.76 11.95 0.15
N VAL A 64 5.11 10.73 -0.28
CA VAL A 64 5.98 10.50 -1.43
C VAL A 64 5.38 11.10 -2.70
N LEU A 65 4.09 10.88 -2.96
CA LEU A 65 3.42 11.46 -4.12
C LEU A 65 3.49 13.00 -4.12
N ALA A 66 3.24 13.63 -2.97
CA ALA A 66 3.27 15.09 -2.85
C ALA A 66 4.66 15.68 -3.17
N GLU A 67 5.73 14.99 -2.76
CA GLU A 67 7.11 15.39 -2.98
C GLU A 67 7.52 15.35 -4.46
N PHE A 68 7.10 14.31 -5.19
CA PHE A 68 7.61 14.05 -6.54
C PHE A 68 6.66 14.45 -7.67
N ARG A 69 5.37 14.73 -7.42
CA ARG A 69 4.36 14.97 -8.47
C ARG A 69 4.62 16.16 -9.40
N LEU A 70 5.47 17.10 -9.01
CA LEU A 70 5.83 18.28 -9.83
C LEU A 70 7.22 18.16 -10.44
N GLN A 71 7.97 17.09 -10.12
CA GLN A 71 9.33 16.91 -10.59
C GLN A 71 9.32 16.28 -11.99
N PRO A 72 10.21 16.72 -12.91
CA PRO A 72 10.34 16.07 -14.20
C PRO A 72 10.88 14.64 -14.05
N ALA A 73 10.53 13.76 -14.98
CA ALA A 73 10.99 12.36 -15.04
C ALA A 73 10.58 11.47 -13.84
N THR A 74 9.57 11.85 -13.06
CA THR A 74 9.04 11.04 -11.94
C THR A 74 7.67 10.41 -12.23
N ASP A 75 7.21 10.43 -13.49
CA ASP A 75 5.87 9.97 -13.87
C ASP A 75 5.60 8.52 -13.45
N GLN A 76 6.61 7.65 -13.54
CA GLN A 76 6.47 6.25 -13.10
C GLN A 76 6.25 6.16 -11.58
N LEU A 77 7.00 6.94 -10.80
CA LEU A 77 6.85 7.01 -9.35
C LEU A 77 5.47 7.53 -8.96
N VAL A 78 5.00 8.57 -9.66
CA VAL A 78 3.65 9.13 -9.47
C VAL A 78 2.57 8.10 -9.78
N ARG A 79 2.68 7.38 -10.91
CA ARG A 79 1.74 6.31 -11.27
C ARG A 79 1.73 5.19 -10.24
N LYS A 80 2.89 4.75 -9.78
CA LYS A 80 3.04 3.70 -8.76
C LYS A 80 2.40 4.10 -7.44
N SER A 81 2.64 5.33 -6.97
CA SER A 81 2.00 5.85 -5.76
C SER A 81 0.47 5.85 -5.85
N ARG A 82 -0.09 6.27 -7.00
CA ARG A 82 -1.55 6.26 -7.22
C ARG A 82 -2.10 4.84 -7.20
N ALA A 83 -1.47 3.93 -7.93
CA ALA A 83 -1.88 2.52 -7.95
C ALA A 83 -1.90 1.90 -6.54
N LEU A 84 -0.86 2.16 -5.73
CA LEU A 84 -0.83 1.67 -4.35
C LEU A 84 -1.92 2.29 -3.48
N ILE A 85 -2.23 3.58 -3.64
CA ILE A 85 -3.34 4.22 -2.92
C ILE A 85 -4.67 3.56 -3.28
N ASP A 86 -4.93 3.34 -4.57
CA ASP A 86 -6.18 2.73 -5.03
C ASP A 86 -6.36 1.32 -4.46
N LEU A 87 -5.29 0.53 -4.46
CA LEU A 87 -5.29 -0.82 -3.88
C LEU A 87 -5.48 -0.81 -2.35
N ILE A 88 -4.93 0.18 -1.64
CA ILE A 88 -5.17 0.34 -0.20
C ILE A 88 -6.63 0.67 0.08
N GLU A 89 -7.25 1.58 -0.69
CA GLU A 89 -8.66 1.92 -0.50
C GLU A 89 -9.57 0.72 -0.83
N GLN A 90 -9.21 -0.09 -1.83
CA GLN A 90 -9.89 -1.36 -2.10
C GLN A 90 -9.80 -2.31 -0.89
N ALA A 91 -8.59 -2.59 -0.38
CA ALA A 91 -8.39 -3.46 0.78
C ALA A 91 -9.15 -2.95 2.01
N ARG A 92 -9.21 -1.63 2.21
CA ARG A 92 -9.98 -1.00 3.28
C ARG A 92 -11.48 -1.26 3.12
N GLY A 93 -12.00 -1.18 1.90
CA GLY A 93 -13.38 -1.56 1.58
C GLY A 93 -13.68 -3.01 1.94
N GLU A 94 -12.77 -3.93 1.61
CA GLU A 94 -12.91 -5.36 1.94
C GLU A 94 -12.91 -5.62 3.45
N VAL A 95 -12.01 -4.99 4.20
CA VAL A 95 -11.98 -5.08 5.68
C VAL A 95 -13.27 -4.53 6.31
N LEU A 96 -13.81 -3.43 5.78
CA LEU A 96 -15.06 -2.85 6.26
C LEU A 96 -16.27 -3.72 5.92
N ASN A 97 -16.29 -4.35 4.75
CA ASN A 97 -17.36 -5.25 4.32
C ASN A 97 -17.39 -6.54 5.14
N TYR A 98 -16.24 -7.04 5.60
CA TYR A 98 -16.16 -8.20 6.49
C TYR A 98 -16.93 -7.99 7.81
N ARG A 99 -17.04 -6.75 8.28
CA ARG A 99 -17.86 -6.37 9.45
C ARG A 99 -19.36 -6.55 9.20
N GLY A 100 -19.80 -6.48 7.96
CA GLY A 100 -21.21 -6.67 7.58
C GLY A 100 -21.65 -8.13 7.69
N THR A 101 -20.75 -9.08 7.48
CA THR A 101 -21.04 -10.53 7.49
C THR A 101 -20.89 -11.19 8.86
N VAL A 102 -20.08 -10.65 9.77
CA VAL A 102 -19.90 -11.22 11.13
C VAL A 102 -21.04 -10.82 12.10
N LEU A 103 -21.90 -9.86 11.72
CA LEU A 103 -23.00 -9.34 12.53
C LEU A 103 -24.41 -9.78 12.07
N THR A 104 -24.50 -10.74 11.13
CA THR A 104 -25.75 -11.38 10.68
C THR A 104 -25.73 -12.87 10.98
#